data_AF-A0A7S4FY77-F1
#
_entry.id   AF-A0A7S4FY77-F1
#
_cell.length_a   1.000
_cell.length_b   1.000
_cell.length_c   1.000
_cell.angle_alpha   90.00
_cell.angle_beta   90.00
_cell.angle_gamma   90.00
#
_symmetry.space_group_name_H-M   'P 1'
#
loop_
_entity.id
_entity.type
_entity.pdbx_description
1 polymer ?
#
loop_
_entity_poly.entity_id
_entity_poly.type
_entity_poly.pdbx_seq_one_letter_code
_entity_poly.pdbx_strand_id
1 'polypeptide(L)'
;FFFAMIPLIILYLLLFAPDATASEYRSMDGAGNNKAHPTRGMKGALFLRQRQGAAHYHTADGSIMPNSPNPRDISNALNANDRKLMNPRKLNDAHTVWGQFIDHDFTLTPDNGSEPLHVPVPKCDVFFDPDCTGNEIIGFHRSNYKMFNGTREQINQVSAYLDASMVYGSDPERAAALRTFVKGKLLIDELCG
;
A
#
# COMPACT_ATOMS: atom_id res chain seq x y z
N PHE A 1 -42.86 -40.79 12.98
CA PHE A 1 -43.00 -39.35 12.67
C PHE A 1 -41.71 -38.56 12.89
N PHE A 2 -40.94 -38.75 13.97
CA PHE A 2 -39.69 -37.99 14.22
C PHE A 2 -38.53 -38.23 13.22
N PHE A 3 -38.36 -39.45 12.70
CA PHE A 3 -37.25 -39.77 11.79
C PHE A 3 -37.40 -39.25 10.35
N ALA A 4 -38.61 -38.92 9.90
CA ALA A 4 -38.87 -38.40 8.55
C ALA A 4 -38.58 -36.90 8.41
N MET A 5 -38.45 -36.16 9.52
CA MET A 5 -38.18 -34.73 9.50
C MET A 5 -36.69 -34.38 9.49
N ILE A 6 -35.81 -35.30 9.89
CA ILE A 6 -34.35 -35.09 9.92
C ILE A 6 -33.78 -34.75 8.53
N PRO A 7 -34.07 -35.51 7.45
CA PRO A 7 -33.55 -35.17 6.11
C PRO A 7 -34.15 -33.87 5.56
N LEU A 8 -35.40 -33.53 5.93
CA LEU A 8 -36.05 -32.27 5.56
C LEU A 8 -35.43 -31.06 6.27
N ILE A 9 -35.03 -31.21 7.53
CA ILE A 9 -34.32 -30.18 8.30
C ILE A 9 -32.89 -30.01 7.77
N ILE A 10 -32.19 -31.09 7.42
CA ILE A 10 -30.85 -31.02 6.81
C ILE A 10 -30.92 -30.36 5.44
N LEU A 11 -31.92 -30.70 4.62
CA LEU A 11 -32.14 -30.06 3.32
C LEU A 11 -32.52 -28.58 3.48
N TYR A 12 -33.32 -28.22 4.48
CA TYR A 12 -33.62 -26.82 4.82
C TYR A 12 -32.37 -26.07 5.29
N LEU A 13 -31.53 -26.67 6.13
CA LEU A 13 -30.27 -26.07 6.58
C LEU A 13 -29.24 -25.94 5.43
N LEU A 14 -29.24 -26.85 4.45
CA LEU A 14 -28.38 -26.75 3.26
C LEU A 14 -28.89 -25.73 2.23
N LEU A 15 -30.21 -25.56 2.11
CA LEU A 15 -30.84 -24.62 1.16
C LEU A 15 -31.02 -23.20 1.72
N PHE A 16 -31.09 -23.06 3.05
CA PHE A 16 -31.36 -21.81 3.75
C PHE A 16 -30.35 -21.51 4.86
N ALA A 17 -29.17 -22.13 4.83
CA ALA A 17 -28.04 -21.60 5.60
C ALA A 17 -27.90 -20.12 5.22
N PRO A 18 -27.96 -19.19 6.20
CA PRO A 18 -27.59 -17.81 5.91
C PRO A 18 -26.19 -17.86 5.34
N ASP A 19 -25.99 -17.15 4.23
CA ASP A 19 -24.69 -17.06 3.59
C ASP A 19 -23.72 -16.48 4.64
N ALA A 20 -22.92 -17.36 5.26
CA ALA A 20 -22.00 -17.01 6.33
C ALA A 20 -20.89 -16.06 5.84
N THR A 21 -20.89 -15.75 4.54
CA THR A 21 -19.96 -14.81 3.91
C THR A 21 -20.49 -13.38 3.84
N ALA A 22 -21.80 -13.15 4.03
CA ALA A 22 -22.39 -11.82 4.00
C ALA A 22 -22.29 -11.13 5.36
N SER A 23 -21.07 -10.76 5.76
CA SER A 23 -20.87 -9.82 6.86
C SER A 23 -21.34 -8.43 6.45
N GLU A 24 -22.18 -7.78 7.28
CA GLU A 24 -22.53 -6.36 7.11
C GLU A 24 -21.28 -5.46 7.16
N TYR A 25 -20.29 -5.87 7.96
CA TYR A 25 -19.05 -5.13 8.17
C TYR A 25 -17.97 -5.57 7.18
N ARG A 26 -17.13 -4.61 6.81
CA ARG A 26 -15.97 -4.81 5.94
C ARG A 26 -14.99 -5.79 6.57
N SER A 27 -14.34 -6.59 5.72
CA SER A 27 -13.14 -7.31 6.08
C SER A 27 -11.98 -6.34 6.34
N MET A 28 -11.05 -6.72 7.21
CA MET A 28 -9.89 -5.88 7.53
C MET A 28 -8.89 -5.80 6.38
N ASP A 29 -8.85 -6.82 5.52
CA ASP A 29 -7.97 -6.86 4.35
C ASP A 29 -8.63 -6.32 3.08
N GLY A 30 -9.91 -5.92 3.12
CA GLY A 30 -10.67 -5.43 1.96
C GLY A 30 -11.26 -6.53 1.05
N ALA A 31 -11.03 -7.81 1.34
CA ALA A 31 -11.60 -8.91 0.55
C ALA A 31 -13.14 -8.96 0.61
N GLY A 32 -13.79 -9.39 -0.46
CA GLY A 32 -15.25 -9.55 -0.53
C GLY A 32 -16.03 -8.25 -0.79
N ASN A 33 -15.36 -7.10 -0.86
CA ASN A 33 -16.03 -5.82 -1.15
C ASN A 33 -16.72 -5.82 -2.52
N ASN A 34 -16.08 -6.42 -3.53
CA ASN A 34 -16.71 -6.69 -4.82
C ASN A 34 -17.25 -8.13 -4.85
N LYS A 35 -18.58 -8.28 -4.94
CA LYS A 35 -19.25 -9.60 -4.91
C LYS A 35 -18.85 -10.53 -6.05
N ALA A 36 -18.62 -9.98 -7.25
CA ALA A 36 -18.24 -10.78 -8.42
C ALA A 36 -16.74 -11.11 -8.47
N HIS A 37 -15.92 -10.26 -7.84
CA HIS A 37 -14.47 -10.40 -7.80
C HIS A 37 -13.93 -10.11 -6.39
N PRO A 38 -14.08 -11.06 -5.45
CA PRO A 38 -13.79 -10.84 -4.03
C PRO A 38 -12.36 -10.41 -3.71
N THR A 39 -11.40 -10.64 -4.60
CA THR A 39 -9.98 -10.29 -4.41
C THR A 39 -9.61 -8.89 -4.94
N ARG A 40 -10.55 -8.15 -5.52
CA ARG A 40 -10.26 -6.78 -5.97
C ARG A 40 -10.05 -5.87 -4.77
N GLY A 41 -8.97 -5.11 -4.80
CA GLY A 41 -8.67 -4.11 -3.77
C GLY A 41 -8.30 -4.68 -2.40
N MET A 42 -8.16 -6.00 -2.26
CA MET A 42 -7.69 -6.58 -1.01
C MET A 42 -6.19 -6.32 -0.81
N LYS A 43 -5.72 -6.35 0.45
CA LYS A 43 -4.29 -6.37 0.79
C LYS A 43 -3.58 -7.47 0.01
N GLY A 44 -2.43 -7.14 -0.57
CA GLY A 44 -1.62 -8.06 -1.36
C GLY A 44 -2.04 -8.18 -2.83
N ALA A 45 -3.05 -7.41 -3.27
CA ALA A 45 -3.42 -7.28 -4.67
C ALA A 45 -2.37 -6.47 -5.46
N LEU A 46 -2.33 -6.71 -6.78
CA LEU A 46 -1.46 -5.96 -7.69
C LEU A 46 -2.05 -4.56 -7.91
N PHE A 47 -1.18 -3.57 -8.11
CA PHE A 47 -1.62 -2.26 -8.59
C PHE A 47 -2.21 -2.36 -10.01
N LEU A 48 -3.22 -1.53 -10.27
CA LEU A 48 -3.74 -1.36 -11.62
C LEU A 48 -2.78 -0.51 -12.45
N ARG A 49 -2.67 -0.83 -13.74
CA ARG A 49 -1.88 -0.07 -14.72
C ARG A 49 -2.80 0.67 -15.67
N GLN A 50 -2.67 2.00 -15.72
CA GLN A 50 -3.48 2.83 -16.62
C GLN A 50 -3.03 2.74 -18.09
N ARG A 51 -1.75 2.49 -18.36
CA ARG A 51 -1.21 2.32 -19.72
C ARG A 51 -0.89 0.84 -20.00
N GLN A 52 -1.89 0.05 -20.37
CA GLN A 52 -1.67 -1.34 -20.77
C GLN A 52 -0.87 -1.41 -22.10
N GLY A 53 0.08 -2.35 -22.21
CA GLY A 53 0.68 -2.73 -23.50
C GLY A 53 2.00 -2.07 -23.91
N ALA A 54 2.53 -1.10 -23.15
CA ALA A 54 3.95 -0.81 -23.17
C ALA A 54 4.59 -1.59 -22.03
N ALA A 55 5.74 -2.24 -22.24
CA ALA A 55 6.54 -2.67 -21.11
C ALA A 55 6.76 -1.41 -20.25
N HIS A 56 6.19 -1.34 -19.05
CA HIS A 56 6.39 -0.23 -18.10
C HIS A 56 7.85 -0.11 -17.62
N TYR A 57 8.67 -0.99 -18.15
CA TYR A 57 10.07 -1.20 -17.88
C TYR A 57 10.76 -1.42 -19.21
N HIS A 58 12.08 -1.28 -19.20
CA HIS A 58 12.86 -1.62 -20.37
C HIS A 58 12.76 -3.12 -20.72
N THR A 59 12.71 -3.98 -19.70
CA THR A 59 12.44 -5.42 -19.83
C THR A 59 11.44 -5.91 -18.79
N ALA A 60 10.80 -7.06 -19.03
CA ALA A 60 9.68 -7.56 -18.21
C ALA A 60 10.06 -7.85 -16.73
N ASP A 61 11.34 -8.01 -16.43
CA ASP A 61 11.92 -8.16 -15.08
C ASP A 61 12.00 -6.83 -14.29
N GLY A 62 11.66 -5.71 -14.92
CA GLY A 62 11.65 -4.41 -14.29
C GLY A 62 12.86 -3.53 -14.54
N SER A 63 13.75 -3.85 -15.49
CA SER A 63 14.98 -3.10 -15.68
C SER A 63 14.74 -1.62 -16.00
N ILE A 64 15.68 -0.77 -15.54
CA ILE A 64 15.66 0.67 -15.83
C ILE A 64 15.95 0.88 -17.32
N MET A 65 15.34 1.90 -17.91
CA MET A 65 15.68 2.36 -19.25
C MET A 65 17.16 2.72 -19.36
N PRO A 66 17.90 2.20 -20.35
CA PRO A 66 19.27 2.60 -20.62
C PRO A 66 19.38 4.12 -20.78
N ASN A 67 20.49 4.68 -20.30
CA ASN A 67 20.77 6.13 -20.39
C ASN A 67 19.74 7.03 -19.68
N SER A 68 19.00 6.50 -18.70
CA SER A 68 18.14 7.34 -17.86
C SER A 68 18.98 8.34 -17.06
N PRO A 69 18.55 9.60 -16.95
CA PRO A 69 19.23 10.59 -16.12
C PRO A 69 19.28 10.15 -14.66
N ASN A 70 20.38 10.49 -13.98
CA ASN A 70 20.53 10.19 -12.57
C ASN A 70 19.45 10.92 -11.74
N PRO A 71 18.72 10.23 -10.84
CA PRO A 71 17.65 10.85 -10.03
C PRO A 71 18.11 12.04 -9.19
N ARG A 72 19.34 12.01 -8.66
CA ARG A 72 19.91 13.11 -7.88
C ARG A 72 20.24 14.31 -8.76
N ASP A 73 20.77 14.11 -9.96
CA ASP A 73 20.97 15.20 -10.93
C ASP A 73 19.64 15.90 -11.27
N ILE A 74 18.58 15.13 -11.50
CA ILE A 74 17.24 15.67 -11.75
C ILE A 74 16.72 16.45 -10.53
N SER A 75 16.89 15.90 -9.32
CA SER A 75 16.50 16.56 -8.08
C SER A 75 17.23 17.90 -7.91
N ASN A 76 18.53 17.94 -8.17
CA ASN A 76 19.32 19.16 -8.12
C ASN A 76 18.88 20.17 -9.18
N ALA A 77 18.60 19.73 -10.41
CA ALA A 77 18.19 20.62 -11.49
C ALA A 77 16.79 21.23 -11.30
N LEU A 78 15.85 20.48 -10.72
CA LEU A 78 14.44 20.87 -10.66
C LEU A 78 13.98 21.36 -9.29
N ASN A 79 14.50 20.79 -8.21
CA ASN A 79 14.00 20.99 -6.85
C ASN A 79 14.98 21.75 -5.94
N ALA A 80 16.20 22.06 -6.39
CA ALA A 80 17.13 22.86 -5.61
C ALA A 80 16.65 24.32 -5.55
N ASN A 81 15.91 24.66 -4.50
CA ASN A 81 15.57 26.04 -4.18
C ASN A 81 15.30 26.20 -2.67
N ASP A 82 15.60 27.37 -2.16
CA ASP A 82 15.39 27.80 -0.76
C ASP A 82 14.16 28.72 -0.64
N ARG A 83 13.31 28.75 -1.67
CA ARG A 83 12.20 29.69 -1.76
C ARG A 83 11.10 29.31 -0.80
N LYS A 84 10.72 30.27 0.05
CA LYS A 84 9.49 30.18 0.84
C LYS A 84 8.32 30.63 -0.01
N LEU A 85 7.74 29.69 -0.75
CA LEU A 85 6.55 29.94 -1.56
C LEU A 85 5.29 29.70 -0.73
N MET A 86 4.42 30.70 -0.67
CA MET A 86 3.09 30.54 -0.06
C MET A 86 2.16 29.86 -1.05
N ASN A 87 1.32 28.96 -0.53
CA ASN A 87 0.33 28.27 -1.36
C ASN A 87 -0.66 29.32 -1.93
N PRO A 88 -0.78 29.48 -3.26
CA PRO A 88 -1.64 30.49 -3.86
C PRO A 88 -3.14 30.23 -3.62
N ARG A 89 -3.50 29.01 -3.25
CA ARG A 89 -4.86 28.61 -2.85
C ARG A 89 -5.13 28.81 -1.35
N LYS A 90 -4.17 29.35 -0.59
CA LYS A 90 -4.29 29.65 0.84
C LYS A 90 -4.61 28.41 1.70
N LEU A 91 -4.08 27.25 1.31
CA LEU A 91 -4.19 26.02 2.09
C LEU A 91 -3.20 26.06 3.27
N ASN A 92 -3.59 25.44 4.38
CA ASN A 92 -2.74 25.26 5.55
C ASN A 92 -2.06 23.88 5.53
N ASP A 93 -1.13 23.66 6.45
CA ASP A 93 -0.35 22.42 6.51
C ASP A 93 -1.21 21.18 6.79
N ALA A 94 -2.35 21.35 7.48
CA ALA A 94 -3.29 20.27 7.74
C ALA A 94 -3.84 19.65 6.45
N HIS A 95 -3.92 20.42 5.35
CA HIS A 95 -4.30 19.88 4.05
C HIS A 95 -3.30 18.83 3.55
N THR A 96 -1.99 19.11 3.64
CA THR A 96 -0.94 18.19 3.21
C THR A 96 -0.88 16.96 4.13
N VAL A 97 -0.96 17.17 5.44
CA VAL A 97 -0.95 16.07 6.43
C VAL A 97 -2.17 15.16 6.24
N TRP A 98 -3.35 15.73 5.99
CA TRP A 98 -4.55 14.93 5.71
C TRP A 98 -4.42 14.15 4.40
N GLY A 99 -3.79 14.73 3.38
CA GLY A 99 -3.46 14.02 2.14
C GLY A 99 -2.59 12.80 2.39
N GLN A 100 -1.53 12.93 3.20
CA GLN A 100 -0.68 11.79 3.61
C GLN A 100 -1.47 10.77 4.44
N PHE A 101 -2.31 11.22 5.37
CA PHE A 101 -3.13 10.33 6.19
C PHE A 101 -4.09 9.49 5.34
N ILE A 102 -4.68 10.09 4.29
CA ILE A 102 -5.49 9.37 3.30
C ILE A 102 -4.61 8.44 2.45
N ASP A 103 -3.44 8.87 1.97
CA ASP A 103 -2.52 8.03 1.18
C ASP A 103 -2.21 6.69 1.87
N HIS A 104 -1.97 6.75 3.18
CA HIS A 104 -1.70 5.59 4.03
C HIS A 104 -2.90 4.65 4.22
N ASP A 105 -4.11 5.05 3.81
CA ASP A 105 -5.32 4.22 3.88
C ASP A 105 -5.47 3.31 2.67
N PHE A 106 -4.96 3.72 1.49
CA PHE A 106 -5.22 3.03 0.24
C PHE A 106 -3.97 2.57 -0.52
N THR A 107 -2.76 3.02 -0.16
CA THR A 107 -1.53 2.45 -0.73
C THR A 107 -0.39 2.26 0.27
N LEU A 108 0.32 1.15 0.11
CA LEU A 108 1.61 0.90 0.75
C LEU A 108 2.43 0.00 -0.17
N THR A 109 3.65 0.44 -0.48
CA THR A 109 4.55 -0.29 -1.37
C THR A 109 5.88 -0.57 -0.65
N PRO A 110 5.97 -1.63 0.17
CA PRO A 110 7.18 -1.91 0.94
C PRO A 110 8.36 -2.23 0.04
N ASP A 111 9.54 -1.92 0.55
CA ASP A 111 10.79 -2.23 -0.10
C ASP A 111 11.09 -3.73 -0.07
N ASN A 112 11.92 -4.15 -1.02
CA ASN A 112 12.54 -5.44 -1.07
C ASN A 112 14.04 -5.24 -0.77
N GLY A 113 14.42 -5.43 0.49
CA GLY A 113 15.82 -5.28 0.94
C GLY A 113 16.83 -6.17 0.21
N SER A 114 16.38 -7.17 -0.56
CA SER A 114 17.25 -8.01 -1.39
C SER A 114 17.50 -7.45 -2.79
N GLU A 115 16.83 -6.36 -3.18
CA GLU A 115 17.01 -5.70 -4.48
C GLU A 115 17.44 -4.23 -4.32
N PRO A 116 18.72 -3.99 -3.99
CA PRO A 116 19.25 -2.64 -3.94
C PRO A 116 19.22 -2.01 -5.34
N LEU A 117 18.88 -0.72 -5.37
CA LEU A 117 18.95 0.11 -6.56
C LEU A 117 19.42 1.51 -6.14
N HIS A 118 20.59 1.53 -5.50
CA HIS A 118 21.20 2.74 -4.95
C HIS A 118 21.26 3.86 -5.98
N VAL A 119 21.00 5.09 -5.52
CA VAL A 119 21.12 6.27 -6.35
C VAL A 119 22.55 6.79 -6.23
N PRO A 120 23.35 6.80 -7.30
CA PRO A 120 24.69 7.37 -7.26
C PRO A 120 24.62 8.86 -6.95
N VAL A 121 25.44 9.32 -6.02
CA VAL A 121 25.54 10.75 -5.71
C VAL A 121 26.53 11.39 -6.68
N PRO A 122 26.18 12.53 -7.32
CA PRO A 122 27.11 13.27 -8.15
C PRO A 122 28.33 13.71 -7.33
N LYS A 123 29.53 13.57 -7.91
CA LYS A 123 30.76 14.00 -7.24
C LYS A 123 30.66 15.46 -6.80
N CYS A 124 31.09 15.76 -5.57
CA CYS A 124 30.98 17.09 -4.96
C CYS A 124 29.52 17.57 -4.73
N ASP A 125 28.55 16.67 -4.66
CA ASP A 125 27.20 17.05 -4.23
C ASP A 125 27.26 17.67 -2.83
N VAL A 126 26.80 18.91 -2.71
CA VAL A 126 26.99 19.73 -1.50
C VAL A 126 26.32 19.16 -0.25
N PHE A 127 25.39 18.22 -0.40
CA PHE A 127 24.68 17.60 0.73
C PHE A 127 25.15 16.18 1.01
N PHE A 128 25.42 15.40 -0.04
CA PHE A 128 25.67 13.96 0.08
C PHE A 128 27.09 13.52 -0.26
N ASP A 129 27.91 14.36 -0.89
CA ASP A 129 29.35 14.11 -1.16
C ASP A 129 30.17 15.40 -0.99
N PRO A 130 30.17 16.05 0.20
CA PRO A 130 30.84 17.33 0.40
C PRO A 130 32.36 17.25 0.25
N ASP A 131 32.95 16.07 0.47
CA ASP A 131 34.39 15.81 0.34
C ASP A 131 34.81 15.44 -1.09
N CYS A 132 33.90 15.51 -2.07
CA CYS A 132 34.18 15.24 -3.47
C CYS A 132 34.79 13.85 -3.73
N THR A 133 34.37 12.83 -2.98
CA THR A 133 34.90 11.47 -3.10
C THR A 133 34.50 10.83 -4.43
N GLY A 134 33.30 11.17 -4.94
CA GLY A 134 32.71 10.57 -6.14
C GLY A 134 32.22 9.13 -5.98
N ASN A 135 32.16 8.60 -4.75
CA ASN A 135 31.75 7.22 -4.47
C ASN A 135 30.50 7.11 -3.58
N GLU A 136 29.95 8.24 -3.14
CA GLU A 136 28.79 8.28 -2.26
C GLU A 136 27.51 7.80 -2.96
N ILE A 137 26.59 7.25 -2.17
CA ILE A 137 25.30 6.74 -2.64
C ILE A 137 24.17 7.12 -1.69
N ILE A 138 22.96 7.26 -2.23
CA ILE A 138 21.74 7.29 -1.44
C ILE A 138 21.13 5.88 -1.48
N GLY A 139 20.93 5.32 -0.28
CA GLY A 139 20.32 4.01 -0.10
C GLY A 139 18.89 3.97 -0.66
N PHE A 140 18.63 3.03 -1.57
CA PHE A 140 17.32 2.79 -2.14
C PHE A 140 17.21 1.32 -2.51
N HIS A 141 16.05 0.74 -2.23
CA HIS A 141 15.70 -0.64 -2.59
C HIS A 141 14.45 -0.61 -3.45
N ARG A 142 14.37 -1.54 -4.40
CA ARG A 142 13.18 -1.69 -5.24
C ARG A 142 12.03 -2.20 -4.40
N SER A 143 10.81 -1.85 -4.77
CA SER A 143 9.61 -2.35 -4.11
C SER A 143 9.40 -3.86 -4.29
N ASN A 144 8.68 -4.47 -3.36
CA ASN A 144 8.17 -5.83 -3.49
C ASN A 144 7.30 -5.99 -4.74
N TYR A 145 7.36 -7.18 -5.34
CA TYR A 145 6.69 -7.48 -6.59
C TYR A 145 6.20 -8.93 -6.68
N LYS A 146 5.31 -9.18 -7.62
CA LYS A 146 4.93 -10.51 -8.12
C LYS A 146 5.11 -10.55 -9.63
N MET A 147 5.39 -11.72 -10.17
CA MET A 147 5.32 -11.92 -11.62
C MET A 147 3.87 -12.17 -12.00
N PHE A 148 3.35 -11.38 -12.94
CA PHE A 148 2.01 -11.53 -13.49
C PHE A 148 2.12 -11.52 -15.01
N ASN A 149 1.66 -12.60 -15.67
CA ASN A 149 1.81 -12.80 -17.12
C ASN A 149 3.24 -12.55 -17.62
N GLY A 150 4.25 -13.01 -16.87
CA GLY A 150 5.66 -12.87 -17.23
C GLY A 150 6.24 -11.47 -17.03
N THR A 151 5.49 -10.53 -16.46
CA THR A 151 5.95 -9.16 -16.18
C THR A 151 5.94 -8.87 -14.67
N ARG A 152 6.91 -8.10 -14.19
CA ARG A 152 6.98 -7.61 -12.82
C ARG A 152 5.82 -6.66 -12.51
N GLU A 153 5.08 -6.92 -11.43
CA GLU A 153 4.04 -6.04 -10.92
C GLU A 153 4.19 -5.76 -9.42
N GLN A 154 4.06 -4.50 -9.01
CA GLN A 154 4.11 -4.11 -7.60
C GLN A 154 2.83 -4.53 -6.89
N ILE A 155 2.98 -4.75 -5.58
CA ILE A 155 1.92 -5.22 -4.70
C ILE A 155 1.53 -4.08 -3.76
N ASN A 156 0.23 -3.83 -3.61
CA ASN A 156 -0.27 -2.99 -2.54
C ASN A 156 -0.38 -3.80 -1.24
N GLN A 157 0.26 -3.36 -0.16
CA GLN A 157 0.30 -4.10 1.12
C GLN A 157 -0.74 -3.63 2.14
N VAL A 158 -1.68 -2.79 1.71
CA VAL A 158 -2.90 -2.41 2.43
C VAL A 158 -4.13 -2.61 1.52
N SER A 159 -5.34 -2.48 2.08
CA SER A 159 -6.56 -2.43 1.26
C SER A 159 -6.48 -1.24 0.29
N ALA A 160 -7.08 -1.35 -0.88
CA ALA A 160 -7.11 -0.26 -1.86
C ALA A 160 -8.34 0.66 -1.67
N TYR A 161 -9.09 0.47 -0.60
CA TYR A 161 -10.32 1.18 -0.30
C TYR A 161 -10.04 2.30 0.69
N LEU A 162 -10.87 3.35 0.68
CA LEU A 162 -10.92 4.30 1.79
C LEU A 162 -11.80 3.71 2.89
N ASP A 163 -11.21 2.84 3.71
CA ASP A 163 -11.89 2.09 4.77
C ASP A 163 -11.28 2.28 6.16
N ALA A 164 -10.41 3.28 6.31
CA ALA A 164 -9.71 3.62 7.54
C ALA A 164 -8.77 2.50 8.04
N SER A 165 -8.19 1.73 7.14
CA SER A 165 -7.18 0.71 7.41
C SER A 165 -5.91 1.28 8.05
N MET A 166 -5.57 2.55 7.82
CA MET A 166 -4.49 3.24 8.56
C MET A 166 -4.81 3.40 10.07
N VAL A 167 -6.08 3.34 10.46
CA VAL A 167 -6.55 3.38 11.86
C VAL A 167 -6.76 1.97 12.41
N TYR A 168 -7.43 1.10 11.65
CA TYR A 168 -7.88 -0.20 12.14
C TYR A 168 -6.98 -1.38 11.74
N GLY A 169 -5.97 -1.16 10.91
CA GLY A 169 -5.13 -2.19 10.32
C GLY A 169 -5.72 -2.75 9.02
N SER A 170 -4.84 -3.33 8.20
CA SER A 170 -5.21 -3.96 6.92
C SER A 170 -5.20 -5.50 6.97
N ASP A 171 -5.17 -6.09 8.16
CA ASP A 171 -5.30 -7.52 8.38
C ASP A 171 -5.94 -7.81 9.75
N PRO A 172 -6.61 -8.97 9.92
CA PRO A 172 -7.30 -9.31 11.15
C PRO A 172 -6.39 -9.35 12.37
N GLU A 173 -5.15 -9.79 12.23
CA GLU A 173 -4.17 -9.90 13.30
C GLU A 173 -3.81 -8.52 13.86
N ARG A 174 -3.49 -7.56 12.98
CA ARG A 174 -3.21 -6.18 13.37
C ARG A 174 -4.44 -5.51 13.97
N ALA A 175 -5.62 -5.71 13.38
CA ALA A 175 -6.86 -5.17 13.90
C ALA A 175 -7.19 -5.70 15.31
N ALA A 176 -6.94 -6.98 15.56
CA ALA A 176 -7.08 -7.57 16.89
C ALA A 176 -6.05 -6.98 17.87
N ALA A 177 -4.80 -6.86 17.44
CA ALA A 177 -3.72 -6.31 18.26
C ALA A 177 -3.91 -4.83 18.64
N LEU A 178 -4.74 -4.07 17.90
CA LEU A 178 -5.08 -2.69 18.20
C LEU A 178 -6.28 -2.53 19.14
N ARG A 179 -7.01 -3.60 19.46
CA ARG A 179 -8.27 -3.54 20.21
C ARG A 179 -8.11 -3.99 21.65
N THR A 180 -8.85 -3.33 22.54
CA THR A 180 -8.97 -3.74 23.96
C THR A 180 -9.92 -4.92 24.15
N PHE A 181 -10.81 -5.15 23.17
CA PHE A 181 -11.98 -6.02 23.30
C PHE A 181 -12.92 -5.65 24.46
N VAL A 182 -12.79 -4.45 25.03
CA VAL A 182 -13.65 -3.91 26.10
C VAL A 182 -14.43 -2.72 25.56
N LYS A 183 -15.77 -2.83 25.58
CA LYS A 183 -16.69 -1.77 25.14
C LYS A 183 -16.37 -1.21 23.74
N GLY A 184 -15.79 -2.03 22.85
CA GLY A 184 -15.47 -1.65 21.47
C GLY A 184 -14.32 -0.65 21.31
N LYS A 185 -13.41 -0.51 22.30
CA LYS A 185 -12.33 0.50 22.24
C LYS A 185 -11.03 -0.02 21.62
N LEU A 186 -10.29 0.89 21.00
CA LEU A 186 -8.88 0.70 20.65
C LEU A 186 -8.00 0.85 21.90
N LEU A 187 -6.81 0.23 21.83
CA LEU A 187 -5.76 0.44 22.82
C LEU A 187 -5.27 1.89 22.75
N ILE A 188 -4.99 2.45 23.91
CA ILE A 188 -4.33 3.75 24.08
C ILE A 188 -3.14 3.52 25.00
N ASP A 189 -2.10 4.33 24.84
CA ASP A 189 -1.01 4.37 25.82
C ASP A 189 -1.54 4.97 27.14
N GLU A 190 -1.13 4.43 28.28
CA GLU A 190 -1.54 4.91 29.61
C GLU A 190 -0.87 6.25 29.98
N LEU A 191 0.04 6.78 29.14
CA LEU A 191 0.82 8.00 29.37
C LEU A 191 0.05 9.34 29.21
N CYS A 192 -1.28 9.32 29.34
CA CYS A 192 -2.09 10.53 29.49
C CYS A 192 -3.10 10.33 30.64
N GLY A 193 -2.58 10.31 31.86
CA GLY A 193 -3.32 10.37 33.12
C GLY A 193 -2.63 11.30 34.10
#